data_AF-A0A1B9A0S7-F1
#
_entry.id   AF-A0A1B9A0S7-F1
#
_cell.length_a   1.000
_cell.length_b   1.000
_cell.length_c   1.000
_cell.angle_alpha   90.00
_cell.angle_beta   90.00
_cell.angle_gamma   90.00
#
_symmetry.space_group_name_H-M   'P 1'
#
loop_
_entity.id
_entity.type
_entity.pdbx_description
1 polymer ?
#
loop_
_entity_poly.entity_id
_entity_poly.type
_entity_poly.pdbx_seq_one_letter_code
_entity_poly.pdbx_strand_id
1 'polypeptide(L)'
;METNELRIGNYIMDKKDENIEYVYHLHDLGDMVYINDLHPDACLPIPLTEKWLLIFGFESNSGEEYNPNDESADQFEYSLGSGISHLTFICRPSKGWIIKLGNDSELEIRHVHEFQNLYFALKGKELT
;
A
#
# COMPACT_ATOMS: atom_id res chain seq x y z
N MET A 1 1.98 -8.84 -9.67
CA MET A 1 1.38 -9.17 -8.37
C MET A 1 1.35 -10.66 -8.31
N GLU A 2 2.10 -11.24 -7.40
CA GLU A 2 2.07 -12.68 -7.17
C GLU A 2 0.95 -12.98 -6.16
N THR A 3 0.18 -14.04 -6.37
CA THR A 3 -0.98 -14.36 -5.50
C THR A 3 -0.59 -14.61 -4.03
N ASN A 4 0.64 -15.07 -3.80
CA ASN A 4 1.20 -15.30 -2.48
C ASN A 4 1.57 -14.01 -1.72
N GLU A 5 1.56 -12.85 -2.37
CA GLU A 5 1.75 -11.54 -1.74
C GLU A 5 0.43 -11.02 -1.14
N LEU A 6 -0.71 -11.59 -1.50
CA LEU A 6 -2.02 -11.12 -1.05
C LEU A 6 -2.48 -11.77 0.26
N ARG A 7 -3.26 -11.02 1.02
CA ARG A 7 -3.92 -11.42 2.25
C ARG A 7 -5.36 -10.93 2.27
N ILE A 8 -6.20 -11.63 3.03
CA ILE A 8 -7.53 -11.11 3.39
C ILE A 8 -7.40 -9.69 3.93
N GLY A 9 -8.21 -8.77 3.40
CA GLY A 9 -8.22 -7.35 3.70
C GLY A 9 -7.45 -6.47 2.69
N ASN A 10 -6.59 -7.05 1.85
CA ASN A 10 -5.89 -6.25 0.82
C ASN A 10 -6.86 -5.70 -0.22
N TYR A 11 -6.60 -4.47 -0.70
CA TYR A 11 -7.30 -3.91 -1.85
C TYR A 11 -6.68 -4.40 -3.16
N ILE A 12 -7.55 -4.78 -4.09
CA ILE A 12 -7.22 -5.22 -5.44
C ILE A 12 -8.14 -4.51 -6.44
N MET A 13 -7.76 -4.48 -7.71
CA MET A 13 -8.59 -3.93 -8.77
C MET A 13 -9.00 -5.05 -9.72
N ASP A 14 -10.31 -5.21 -9.98
CA ASP A 14 -10.80 -6.12 -11.01
C ASP A 14 -10.42 -5.54 -12.39
N LYS A 15 -9.68 -6.33 -13.17
CA LYS A 15 -9.25 -5.97 -14.52
C LYS A 15 -10.41 -5.76 -15.48
N LYS A 16 -11.56 -6.38 -15.24
CA LYS A 16 -12.70 -6.39 -16.15
C LYS A 16 -13.45 -5.07 -16.17
N ASP A 17 -13.67 -4.47 -15.01
CA ASP A 17 -14.45 -3.25 -14.84
C ASP A 17 -13.71 -2.13 -14.09
N GLU A 18 -12.45 -2.36 -13.72
CA GLU A 18 -11.57 -1.43 -13.01
C GLU A 18 -12.08 -1.02 -11.61
N ASN A 19 -13.02 -1.79 -11.05
CA ASN A 19 -13.51 -1.55 -9.69
C ASN A 19 -12.49 -1.99 -8.64
N ILE A 20 -12.39 -1.21 -7.57
CA ILE A 20 -11.58 -1.55 -6.39
C ILE A 20 -12.42 -2.46 -5.49
N GLU A 21 -11.89 -3.63 -5.20
CA GLU A 21 -12.44 -4.59 -4.25
C GLU A 21 -11.43 -4.86 -3.13
N TYR A 22 -11.89 -5.49 -2.05
CA TYR A 22 -11.00 -6.06 -1.05
C TYR A 22 -11.02 -7.59 -1.14
N VAL A 23 -9.89 -8.21 -0.81
CA VAL A 23 -9.77 -9.66 -0.72
C VAL A 23 -10.50 -10.11 0.54
N TYR A 24 -11.60 -10.84 0.38
CA TYR A 24 -12.32 -11.48 1.49
C TYR A 24 -12.20 -13.00 1.46
N HIS A 25 -11.70 -13.57 0.36
CA HIS A 25 -11.46 -15.00 0.27
C HIS A 25 -10.27 -15.34 -0.62
N LEU A 26 -9.55 -16.42 -0.28
CA LEU A 26 -8.48 -16.99 -1.09
C LEU A 26 -8.73 -18.50 -1.20
N HIS A 27 -9.04 -18.99 -2.40
CA HIS A 27 -9.27 -20.42 -2.65
C HIS A 27 -8.03 -21.05 -3.26
N ASP A 28 -7.34 -21.90 -2.49
CA ASP A 28 -6.26 -22.74 -3.00
C ASP A 28 -6.84 -24.04 -3.61
N LEU A 29 -6.69 -24.21 -4.91
CA LEU A 29 -7.09 -25.41 -5.65
C LEU A 29 -5.88 -26.28 -6.05
N GLY A 30 -4.74 -26.09 -5.39
CA GLY A 30 -3.49 -26.83 -5.61
C GLY A 30 -2.60 -26.17 -6.67
N ASP A 31 -3.05 -26.14 -7.92
CA ASP A 31 -2.28 -25.57 -9.02
C ASP A 31 -2.47 -24.05 -9.15
N MET A 32 -3.48 -23.49 -8.49
CA MET A 32 -3.85 -22.08 -8.58
C MET A 32 -4.58 -21.60 -7.34
N VAL A 33 -4.34 -20.34 -7.00
CA VAL A 33 -5.06 -19.62 -5.94
C VAL A 33 -5.99 -18.60 -6.60
N TYR A 34 -7.30 -18.75 -6.38
CA TYR A 34 -8.30 -17.76 -6.76
C TYR A 34 -8.45 -16.71 -5.67
N ILE A 35 -8.69 -15.46 -6.08
CA ILE A 35 -8.85 -14.31 -5.19
C ILE A 35 -10.32 -13.92 -5.24
N ASN A 36 -11.03 -14.01 -4.11
CA ASN A 36 -12.49 -13.98 -4.09
C ASN A 36 -13.04 -15.04 -5.06
N ASP A 37 -13.88 -14.64 -6.02
CA ASP A 37 -14.35 -15.49 -7.12
C ASP A 37 -13.58 -15.25 -8.43
N LEU A 38 -12.49 -14.47 -8.39
CA LEU A 38 -11.72 -14.04 -9.54
C LEU A 38 -10.50 -14.93 -9.77
N HIS A 39 -10.22 -15.18 -11.05
CA HIS A 39 -8.95 -15.75 -11.48
C HIS A 39 -7.82 -14.75 -11.14
N PRO A 40 -6.63 -15.20 -10.71
CA PRO A 40 -5.56 -14.30 -10.30
C PRO A 40 -5.13 -13.30 -11.39
N ASP A 41 -5.09 -13.72 -12.65
CA ASP A 41 -4.82 -12.84 -13.81
C ASP A 41 -5.88 -11.75 -14.07
N ALA A 42 -7.05 -11.87 -13.43
CA ALA A 42 -8.10 -10.86 -13.46
C ALA A 42 -7.94 -9.82 -12.34
N CYS A 43 -7.00 -10.00 -11.42
CA CYS A 43 -6.73 -9.06 -10.33
C CYS A 43 -5.47 -8.24 -10.64
N LEU A 44 -5.61 -6.92 -10.65
CA LEU A 44 -4.50 -5.99 -10.84
C LEU A 44 -4.07 -5.39 -9.50
N PRO A 45 -2.75 -5.21 -9.27
CA PRO A 45 -2.29 -4.45 -8.13
C PRO A 45 -2.65 -2.97 -8.31
N ILE A 46 -3.05 -2.32 -7.23
CA ILE A 46 -3.33 -0.88 -7.23
C ILE A 46 -2.03 -0.13 -6.95
N PRO A 47 -1.56 0.76 -7.84
CA PRO A 47 -0.39 1.59 -7.57
C PRO A 47 -0.60 2.45 -6.33
N LEU A 48 0.42 2.51 -5.46
CA LEU A 48 0.42 3.42 -4.33
C LEU A 48 0.62 4.84 -4.85
N THR A 49 -0.33 5.71 -4.54
CA THR A 49 -0.31 7.13 -4.89
C THR A 49 -0.45 7.97 -3.62
N GLU A 50 -0.18 9.27 -3.71
CA GLU A 50 -0.41 10.19 -2.60
C GLU A 50 -1.85 10.10 -2.08
N LYS A 51 -2.83 10.04 -2.99
CA LYS A 51 -4.25 9.92 -2.61
C LYS A 51 -4.50 8.74 -1.67
N TRP A 52 -3.83 7.61 -1.89
CA TRP A 52 -3.92 6.45 -0.99
C TRP A 52 -3.27 6.71 0.36
N LEU A 53 -2.11 7.36 0.40
CA LEU A 53 -1.47 7.76 1.66
C LEU A 53 -2.41 8.64 2.49
N LEU A 54 -3.03 9.64 1.85
CA LEU A 54 -4.00 10.53 2.51
C LEU A 54 -5.25 9.78 3.00
N ILE A 55 -5.79 8.86 2.20
CA ILE A 55 -6.91 7.99 2.61
C ILE A 55 -6.53 7.16 3.85
N PHE A 56 -5.29 6.68 3.92
CA PHE A 56 -4.77 5.93 5.06
C PHE A 56 -4.40 6.80 6.27
N GLY A 57 -4.68 8.10 6.22
CA GLY A 57 -4.47 9.03 7.32
C GLY A 57 -3.03 9.49 7.46
N PHE A 58 -2.20 9.37 6.42
CA PHE A 58 -0.92 10.05 6.41
C PHE A 58 -1.12 11.56 6.33
N GLU A 59 -0.26 12.28 7.03
CA GLU A 59 -0.24 13.73 7.03
C GLU A 59 1.01 14.23 6.29
N SER A 60 0.82 15.19 5.40
CA SER A 60 1.92 15.90 4.74
C SER A 60 2.58 16.87 5.71
N ASN A 61 3.90 16.90 5.73
CA ASN A 61 4.66 17.84 6.55
C ASN A 61 4.72 19.26 5.95
N SER A 62 4.44 19.44 4.65
CA SER A 62 4.61 20.72 3.93
C SER A 62 3.35 21.57 3.89
N GLY A 63 2.17 20.96 4.03
CA GLY A 63 0.88 21.64 3.82
C GLY A 63 0.60 22.02 2.36
N GLU A 64 1.48 21.63 1.43
CA GLU A 64 1.36 21.82 -0.01
C GLU A 64 0.79 20.56 -0.69
N GLU A 65 0.18 20.72 -1.86
CA GLU A 65 -0.27 19.61 -2.70
C GLU A 65 0.94 19.02 -3.45
N TYR A 66 1.09 17.69 -3.44
CA TYR A 66 2.23 17.07 -4.10
C TYR A 66 2.04 17.05 -5.62
N ASN A 67 3.08 17.50 -6.32
CA ASN A 67 3.17 17.45 -7.77
C ASN A 67 4.45 16.70 -8.17
N PRO A 68 4.35 15.52 -8.83
CA PRO A 68 5.51 14.73 -9.22
C PRO A 68 6.39 15.40 -10.30
N ASN A 69 5.91 16.49 -10.94
CA ASN A 69 6.67 17.24 -11.93
C ASN A 69 7.40 18.45 -11.33
N ASP A 70 7.25 18.72 -10.02
CA ASP A 70 7.96 19.78 -9.34
C ASP A 70 9.43 19.39 -9.09
N GLU A 71 10.36 20.34 -9.19
CA GLU A 71 11.76 20.13 -8.84
C GLU A 71 11.94 19.75 -7.35
N SER A 72 10.97 20.10 -6.51
CA SER A 72 10.96 19.80 -5.07
C SER A 72 10.15 18.55 -4.71
N ALA A 73 9.65 17.78 -5.69
CA ALA A 73 8.80 16.61 -5.45
C ALA A 73 9.45 15.57 -4.51
N ASP A 74 10.76 15.35 -4.64
CA ASP A 74 11.51 14.39 -3.82
C ASP A 74 11.69 14.83 -2.35
N GLN A 75 11.34 16.08 -2.02
CA GLN A 75 11.43 16.61 -0.65
C GLN A 75 10.15 16.37 0.17
N PHE A 76 9.06 15.96 -0.48
CA PHE A 76 7.80 15.70 0.22
C PHE A 76 7.95 14.51 1.17
N GLU A 77 7.35 14.66 2.34
CA GLU A 77 7.33 13.63 3.36
C GLU A 77 5.92 13.52 3.94
N TYR A 78 5.44 12.29 3.99
CA TYR A 78 4.17 11.92 4.59
C TYR A 78 4.44 11.06 5.80
N SER A 79 3.82 11.38 6.93
CA SER A 79 3.99 10.59 8.13
C SER A 79 2.67 10.01 8.62
N LEU A 80 2.72 8.78 9.11
CA LEU A 80 1.61 8.14 9.81
C LEU A 80 2.09 7.69 11.19
N GLY A 81 1.46 8.27 12.22
CA GLY A 81 1.67 7.89 13.60
C GLY A 81 1.32 6.42 13.79
N SER A 82 2.31 5.61 14.12
CA SER A 82 2.07 4.17 14.26
C SER A 82 1.38 3.85 15.61
N GLY A 83 1.44 4.74 16.60
CA GLY A 83 0.98 4.46 17.96
C GLY A 83 1.88 3.48 18.74
N ILE A 84 3.01 3.06 18.15
CA ILE A 84 4.11 2.41 18.87
C ILE A 84 5.22 3.45 19.05
N SER A 85 5.75 3.58 20.27
CA SER A 85 6.79 4.56 20.57
C SER A 85 8.02 4.35 19.68
N HIS A 86 8.58 5.44 19.16
CA HIS A 86 9.75 5.46 18.27
C HIS A 86 9.59 4.74 16.92
N LEU A 87 8.36 4.38 16.54
CA LEU A 87 8.05 3.85 15.21
C LEU A 87 7.03 4.77 14.55
N THR A 88 7.47 5.50 13.54
CA THR A 88 6.61 6.30 12.66
C THR A 88 6.82 5.78 11.25
N PHE A 89 5.74 5.65 10.48
CA PHE A 89 5.86 5.41 9.05
C PHE A 89 6.17 6.73 8.39
N ILE A 90 7.31 6.79 7.69
CA ILE A 90 7.70 7.97 6.93
C ILE A 90 7.75 7.57 5.46
N CYS A 91 6.89 8.17 4.64
CA CYS A 91 6.78 7.90 3.22
C CYS A 91 7.34 9.08 2.43
N ARG A 92 8.21 8.79 1.46
CA ARG A 92 8.79 9.80 0.55
C ARG A 92 8.60 9.41 -0.91
N PRO A 93 8.28 10.35 -1.80
CA PRO A 93 8.23 10.09 -3.22
C PRO A 93 9.61 9.72 -3.79
N SER A 94 9.61 8.83 -4.77
CA SER A 94 10.77 8.45 -5.58
C SER A 94 10.28 7.82 -6.90
N LYS A 95 10.97 6.82 -7.46
CA LYS A 95 10.47 5.93 -8.54
C LYS A 95 9.41 4.93 -8.03
N GLY A 96 8.53 5.38 -7.13
CA GLY A 96 7.69 4.61 -6.22
C GLY A 96 7.54 5.38 -4.91
N TRP A 97 7.17 4.71 -3.83
CA TRP A 97 7.19 5.30 -2.49
C TRP A 97 8.19 4.57 -1.62
N ILE A 98 9.08 5.30 -0.98
CA ILE A 98 9.99 4.72 0.02
C ILE A 98 9.35 4.88 1.38
N ILE A 99 9.15 3.76 2.07
CA ILE A 99 8.66 3.73 3.45
C ILE A 99 9.82 3.46 4.37
N LYS A 100 10.06 4.41 5.26
CA LYS A 100 11.02 4.29 6.35
C LYS A 100 10.31 3.95 7.65
N LEU A 101 10.86 3.00 8.38
CA LEU A 101 10.41 2.55 9.69
C LEU A 101 11.53 2.72 10.71
N GLY A 102 11.43 3.75 11.54
CA GLY A 102 12.50 4.09 12.47
C GLY A 102 13.75 4.61 11.76
N ASN A 103 14.94 4.28 12.25
CA ASN A 103 16.18 4.94 11.82
C ASN A 103 16.90 4.26 10.65
N ASP A 104 16.83 2.93 10.53
CA ASP A 104 17.81 2.16 9.74
C ASP A 104 17.18 1.25 8.67
N SER A 105 15.86 1.29 8.46
CA SER A 105 15.19 0.43 7.48
C SER A 105 14.31 1.24 6.54
N GLU A 106 14.61 1.14 5.26
CA GLU A 106 13.85 1.72 4.16
C GLU A 106 13.41 0.57 3.23
N LEU A 107 12.13 0.60 2.84
CA LEU A 107 11.54 -0.36 1.93
C LEU A 107 10.89 0.42 0.78
N GLU A 108 11.20 0.03 -0.44
CA GLU A 108 10.48 0.53 -1.61
C GLU A 108 9.14 -0.21 -1.73
N ILE A 109 8.05 0.55 -1.76
CA ILE A 109 6.69 0.07 -1.93
C ILE A 109 6.07 0.78 -3.15
N ARG A 110 5.47 0.00 -4.03
CA ARG A 110 4.87 0.47 -5.28
C ARG A 110 3.36 0.27 -5.32
N HIS A 111 2.82 -0.62 -4.49
CA HIS A 111 1.41 -0.99 -4.53
C HIS A 111 0.74 -0.89 -3.17
N VAL A 112 -0.58 -0.70 -3.18
CA VAL A 112 -1.40 -0.54 -1.97
C VAL A 112 -1.34 -1.78 -1.07
N HIS A 113 -1.43 -2.99 -1.65
CA HIS A 113 -1.42 -4.24 -0.88
C HIS A 113 -0.11 -4.47 -0.10
N GLU A 114 1.05 -4.09 -0.68
CA GLU A 114 2.36 -4.16 -0.02
C GLU A 114 2.36 -3.31 1.26
N PHE A 115 1.79 -2.10 1.19
CA PHE A 115 1.65 -1.23 2.36
C PHE A 115 0.68 -1.79 3.41
N GLN A 116 -0.49 -2.28 2.97
CA GLN A 116 -1.47 -2.90 3.88
C GLN A 116 -0.89 -4.10 4.62
N ASN A 117 -0.09 -4.91 3.95
CA ASN A 117 0.60 -6.05 4.55
C ASN A 117 1.66 -5.62 5.56
N LEU A 118 2.45 -4.59 5.23
CA LEU A 118 3.41 -4.00 6.17
C LEU A 118 2.71 -3.45 7.42
N TYR A 119 1.61 -2.70 7.23
CA TYR A 119 0.84 -2.16 8.33
C TYR A 119 0.27 -3.26 9.22
N PHE A 120 -0.34 -4.29 8.63
CA PHE A 120 -0.87 -5.44 9.36
C PHE A 120 0.23 -6.18 10.13
N ALA A 121 1.38 -6.45 9.52
CA ALA A 121 2.50 -7.11 10.17
C ALA A 121 2.98 -6.37 11.43
N LEU A 122 2.88 -5.04 11.44
CA LEU A 122 3.31 -4.19 12.55
C LEU A 122 2.22 -3.90 13.59
N LYS A 123 0.94 -3.89 13.20
CA LYS A 123 -0.18 -3.49 14.06
C LYS A 123 -1.11 -4.63 14.46
N GLY A 124 -1.05 -5.75 13.74
CA GLY A 124 -2.00 -6.86 13.88
C GLY A 124 -3.44 -6.47 13.54
N LYS A 125 -3.65 -5.38 12.80
CA LYS A 125 -4.97 -4.86 12.40
C LYS A 125 -4.94 -4.46 10.94
N GLU A 126 -6.08 -4.63 10.27
CA GLU A 126 -6.27 -4.17 8.89
C GLU A 126 -6.11 -2.66 8.79
N LEU A 127 -5.52 -2.23 7.68
CA LEU A 127 -5.56 -0.84 7.24
C LEU A 127 -6.80 -0.69 6.34
N THR A 128 -7.88 -0.15 6.91
CA THR A 128 -9.17 0.07 6.23
C THR A 128 -9.34 1.50 5.81
#